data_AF-A0A8C3MKX0-F1
#
_entry.id   AF-A0A8C3MKX0-F1
#
_cell.length_a   1.000
_cell.length_b   1.000
_cell.length_c   1.000
_cell.angle_alpha   90.00
_cell.angle_beta   90.00
_cell.angle_gamma   90.00
#
_symmetry.space_group_name_H-M   'P 1'
#
loop_
_entity.id
_entity.type
_entity.pdbx_description
1 polymer ?
#
loop_
_entity_poly.entity_id
_entity_poly.type
_entity_poly.pdbx_seq_one_letter_code
_entity_poly.pdbx_strand_id
1 'polypeptide(L)'
;PITAPGSCWAGFFSAGALRDGIVGGHEARPHSHPYMAYLKIVEHGYCGGFLVAPDWVMSAAHCLGNTTVILGAHNVVVPEKSQQVRGVLKYHKHPEYNDITYENDIMLLQATLNEYVQTIPLPRTGSDLPTGTKCMVAGWGLIDEDRAANRLFETQVSIYSRRKCSLFYPHLDSGMVCAGSFHQLRDSSQGDSGGPLVCNKVAQGVVSFGNHFPPGVYARISNYLPWIRKVMKK
;
A
#
# COMPACT_ATOMS: atom_id res chain seq x y z
N PRO A 1 53.37 6.10 38.36
CA PRO A 1 52.26 5.23 38.83
C PRO A 1 50.94 5.69 38.17
N ILE A 2 50.58 5.13 37.02
CA ILE A 2 49.79 3.87 36.87
C ILE A 2 48.28 4.14 37.07
N THR A 3 47.55 4.18 35.93
CA THR A 3 46.18 3.68 35.60
C THR A 3 45.07 3.77 36.66
N ALA A 4 43.82 4.16 36.42
CA ALA A 4 42.82 3.74 35.40
C ALA A 4 41.48 4.53 35.66
N PRO A 5 40.30 4.15 35.11
CA PRO A 5 39.79 4.25 33.74
C PRO A 5 38.45 5.03 33.67
N GLY A 6 37.90 5.21 32.46
CA GLY A 6 36.67 5.98 32.21
C GLY A 6 35.36 5.24 32.39
N SER A 7 34.25 5.96 32.14
CA SER A 7 32.95 5.50 31.62
C SER A 7 32.00 6.72 31.65
N CYS A 8 31.53 7.21 30.50
CA CYS A 8 30.37 6.76 29.73
C CYS A 8 29.04 7.36 30.24
N TRP A 9 28.65 8.46 29.58
CA TRP A 9 27.29 8.88 29.22
C TRP A 9 26.13 8.16 29.95
N ALA A 10 25.54 8.82 30.94
CA ALA A 10 24.17 8.54 31.34
C ALA A 10 23.24 9.21 30.32
N GLY A 11 22.88 8.43 29.29
CA GLY A 11 21.84 8.80 28.33
C GLY A 11 20.50 8.96 29.04
N PHE A 12 19.88 10.12 28.84
CA PHE A 12 18.43 10.24 28.99
C PHE A 12 17.80 9.29 27.97
N PHE A 13 17.17 8.21 28.44
CA PHE A 13 16.20 7.47 27.67
C PHE A 13 14.96 8.35 27.49
N SER A 14 14.99 9.25 26.51
CA SER A 14 13.75 9.73 25.90
C SER A 14 13.21 8.57 25.07
N ALA A 15 12.04 8.08 25.48
CA ALA A 15 11.18 7.25 24.67
C ALA A 15 11.10 7.85 23.25
N GLY A 16 11.60 7.12 22.25
CA GLY A 16 11.52 7.52 20.86
C GLY A 16 10.05 7.65 20.47
N ALA A 17 9.62 8.88 20.23
CA ALA A 17 8.29 9.20 19.73
C ALA A 17 8.04 8.50 18.39
N LEU A 18 6.89 7.85 18.28
CA LEU A 18 6.39 7.18 17.09
C LEU A 18 5.80 8.24 16.13
N ARG A 19 6.37 8.41 14.93
CA ARG A 19 5.80 9.18 13.81
C ARG A 19 5.88 8.35 12.53
N ASP A 20 4.88 8.39 11.64
CA ASP A 20 5.07 8.60 10.19
C ASP A 20 3.79 8.45 9.33
N GLY A 21 3.58 9.43 8.45
CA GLY A 21 2.57 9.53 7.39
C GLY A 21 3.17 9.42 5.96
N ILE A 22 2.40 9.63 4.87
CA ILE A 22 2.93 9.83 3.50
C ILE A 22 3.61 11.19 3.50
N VAL A 23 4.82 11.22 4.04
CA VAL A 23 5.57 12.47 4.19
C VAL A 23 6.43 12.66 2.94
N GLY A 24 6.09 13.67 2.13
CA GLY A 24 6.79 14.01 0.87
C GLY A 24 5.91 13.92 -0.38
N GLY A 25 4.66 13.48 -0.24
CA GLY A 25 3.64 13.56 -1.28
C GLY A 25 3.01 14.95 -1.41
N HIS A 26 2.10 15.08 -2.36
CA HIS A 26 1.23 16.24 -2.51
C HIS A 26 -0.23 15.79 -2.65
N GLU A 27 -1.17 16.69 -2.38
CA GLU A 27 -2.59 16.41 -2.63
C GLU A 27 -2.77 16.08 -4.12
N ALA A 28 -3.36 14.92 -4.40
CA ALA A 28 -3.66 14.52 -5.77
C ALA A 28 -4.73 15.45 -6.34
N ARG A 29 -4.73 15.62 -7.67
CA ARG A 29 -5.83 16.34 -8.32
C ARG A 29 -7.14 15.55 -8.08
N PRO A 30 -8.25 16.20 -7.70
CA PRO A 30 -9.51 15.49 -7.48
C PRO A 30 -9.88 14.55 -8.63
N HIS A 31 -10.13 13.29 -8.29
CA HIS A 31 -10.51 12.22 -9.21
C HIS A 31 -9.46 11.86 -10.29
N SER A 32 -8.17 12.22 -10.11
CA SER A 32 -7.08 11.80 -11.01
C SER A 32 -6.76 10.30 -10.97
N HIS A 33 -7.14 9.62 -9.88
CA HIS A 33 -6.97 8.18 -9.70
C HIS A 33 -8.33 7.48 -9.59
N PRO A 34 -9.09 7.37 -10.69
CA PRO A 34 -10.47 6.86 -10.69
C PRO A 34 -10.60 5.37 -10.30
N TYR A 35 -9.48 4.66 -10.17
CA TYR A 35 -9.40 3.28 -9.69
C TYR A 35 -9.25 3.17 -8.18
N MET A 36 -8.95 4.25 -7.45
CA MET A 36 -8.70 4.17 -6.01
C MET A 36 -9.97 3.82 -5.24
N ALA A 37 -9.82 2.92 -4.28
CA ALA A 37 -10.85 2.51 -3.35
C ALA A 37 -10.38 2.78 -1.92
N TYR A 38 -11.25 3.37 -1.11
CA TYR A 38 -11.07 3.48 0.33
C TYR A 38 -11.85 2.36 1.01
N LEU A 39 -11.16 1.54 1.79
CA LEU A 39 -11.74 0.42 2.51
C LEU A 39 -11.95 0.84 3.96
N LYS A 40 -13.20 1.10 4.34
CA LYS A 40 -13.57 1.37 5.72
C LYS A 40 -13.83 0.05 6.45
N ILE A 41 -12.97 -0.29 7.40
CA ILE A 41 -12.97 -1.57 8.12
C ILE A 41 -13.44 -1.32 9.55
N VAL A 42 -14.50 -2.01 9.98
CA VAL A 42 -15.13 -1.77 11.29
C VAL A 42 -14.17 -2.02 12.46
N GLU A 43 -13.33 -3.04 12.36
CA GLU A 43 -12.52 -3.53 13.48
C GLU A 43 -11.23 -2.72 13.69
N HIS A 44 -10.57 -2.30 12.60
CA HIS A 44 -9.19 -1.81 12.66
C HIS A 44 -8.94 -0.52 11.85
N GLY A 45 -10.00 0.19 11.45
CA GLY A 45 -9.89 1.51 10.84
C GLY A 45 -10.08 1.49 9.33
N TYR A 46 -9.01 1.61 8.55
CA TYR A 46 -9.11 1.71 7.10
C TYR A 46 -7.87 1.19 6.37
N CYS A 47 -8.09 0.79 5.13
CA CYS A 47 -7.05 0.45 4.16
C CYS A 47 -7.33 1.12 2.82
N GLY A 48 -6.32 1.15 1.97
CA GLY A 48 -6.46 1.36 0.55
C GLY A 48 -6.93 0.11 -0.19
N GLY A 49 -7.37 0.34 -1.41
CA GLY A 49 -7.66 -0.68 -2.40
C GLY A 49 -7.70 -0.05 -3.79
N PHE A 50 -7.85 -0.86 -4.81
CA PHE A 50 -7.96 -0.36 -6.17
C PHE A 50 -8.74 -1.28 -7.09
N LEU A 51 -9.44 -0.68 -8.04
CA LEU A 51 -10.34 -1.34 -8.95
C LEU A 51 -9.59 -1.99 -10.12
N VAL A 52 -9.59 -3.32 -10.23
CA VAL A 52 -8.86 -4.07 -11.28
C VAL A 52 -9.78 -4.63 -12.37
N ALA A 53 -11.08 -4.76 -12.10
CA ALA A 53 -12.14 -5.08 -13.05
C ALA A 53 -13.49 -4.55 -12.51
N PRO A 54 -14.59 -4.49 -13.29
CA PRO A 54 -15.83 -3.78 -12.92
C PRO A 54 -16.46 -4.13 -11.57
N ASP A 55 -16.20 -5.32 -11.03
CA ASP A 55 -16.72 -5.84 -9.78
C ASP A 55 -15.61 -6.31 -8.82
N TRP A 56 -14.34 -6.02 -9.14
CA TRP A 56 -13.17 -6.56 -8.43
C TRP A 56 -12.24 -5.47 -7.91
N VAL A 57 -12.22 -5.32 -6.60
CA VAL A 57 -11.23 -4.48 -5.89
C VAL A 57 -10.10 -5.37 -5.38
N MET A 58 -8.86 -4.95 -5.60
CA MET A 58 -7.67 -5.56 -5.03
C MET A 58 -7.21 -4.76 -3.81
N SER A 59 -6.74 -5.46 -2.79
CA SER A 59 -6.18 -4.90 -1.56
C SER A 59 -5.19 -5.88 -0.91
N ALA A 60 -4.68 -5.56 0.26
CA ALA A 60 -3.79 -6.41 1.04
C ALA A 60 -4.60 -7.45 1.84
N ALA A 61 -4.03 -8.61 2.09
CA ALA A 61 -4.67 -9.68 2.86
C ALA A 61 -4.79 -9.35 4.35
N HIS A 62 -3.83 -8.61 4.90
CA HIS A 62 -3.88 -8.14 6.28
C HIS A 62 -5.01 -7.12 6.55
N CYS A 63 -5.58 -6.53 5.49
CA CYS A 63 -6.75 -5.64 5.55
C CYS A 63 -8.09 -6.40 5.63
N LEU A 64 -8.08 -7.72 5.81
CA LEU A 64 -9.31 -8.50 5.93
C LEU A 64 -10.10 -8.07 7.18
N GLY A 65 -11.35 -7.65 6.98
CA GLY A 65 -12.30 -7.31 8.04
C GLY A 65 -13.67 -6.95 7.47
N ASN A 66 -14.63 -6.60 8.32
CA ASN A 66 -15.94 -6.17 7.86
C ASN A 66 -15.82 -4.81 7.17
N THR A 67 -15.82 -4.85 5.84
CA THR A 67 -15.38 -3.74 4.99
C THR A 67 -16.54 -3.12 4.21
N THR A 68 -16.58 -1.79 4.23
CA THR A 68 -17.32 -0.98 3.26
C THR A 68 -16.34 -0.36 2.26
N VAL A 69 -16.57 -0.58 0.98
CA VAL A 69 -15.78 -0.02 -0.12
C VAL A 69 -16.37 1.33 -0.51
N ILE A 70 -15.53 2.37 -0.52
CA ILE A 70 -15.87 3.70 -1.03
C ILE A 70 -14.99 3.97 -2.25
N LEU A 71 -15.61 4.08 -3.42
CA LEU A 71 -14.91 4.43 -4.66
C LEU A 71 -15.32 5.82 -5.15
N GLY A 72 -14.53 6.40 -6.05
CA GLY A 72 -14.80 7.72 -6.63
C GLY A 72 -14.65 8.89 -5.65
N ALA A 73 -14.10 8.62 -4.46
CA ALA A 73 -13.76 9.64 -3.48
C ALA A 73 -12.48 10.37 -3.87
N HIS A 74 -12.46 11.69 -3.70
CA HIS A 74 -11.26 12.46 -3.44
C HIS A 74 -11.16 12.73 -1.95
N ASN A 75 -12.22 13.28 -1.36
CA ASN A 75 -12.37 13.45 0.08
C ASN A 75 -13.16 12.31 0.69
N VAL A 76 -12.67 11.63 1.73
CA VAL A 76 -13.36 10.47 2.35
C VAL A 76 -14.30 10.86 3.51
N VAL A 77 -14.27 12.12 3.94
CA VAL A 77 -15.11 12.66 5.03
C VAL A 77 -16.27 13.47 4.48
N VAL A 78 -16.04 14.27 3.44
CA VAL A 78 -17.06 15.09 2.80
C VAL A 78 -17.77 14.26 1.73
N PRO A 79 -19.12 14.20 1.73
CA PRO A 79 -19.86 13.53 0.68
C PRO A 79 -19.62 14.17 -0.69
N GLU A 80 -19.28 13.36 -1.68
CA GLU A 80 -19.08 13.77 -3.07
C GLU A 80 -20.03 13.02 -3.99
N LYS A 81 -20.54 13.68 -5.05
CA LYS A 81 -21.48 13.04 -5.98
C LYS A 81 -20.89 11.85 -6.73
N SER A 82 -19.58 11.81 -6.88
CA SER A 82 -18.82 10.72 -7.50
C SER A 82 -18.67 9.49 -6.60
N GLN A 83 -18.94 9.63 -5.28
CA GLN A 83 -18.74 8.55 -4.34
C GLN A 83 -19.73 7.42 -4.51
N GLN A 84 -19.21 6.21 -4.36
CA GLN A 84 -20.00 5.00 -4.32
C GLN A 84 -19.64 4.21 -3.07
N VAL A 85 -20.62 4.07 -2.18
CA VAL A 85 -20.48 3.28 -0.95
C VAL A 85 -21.11 1.92 -1.20
N ARG A 86 -20.32 0.84 -1.07
CA ARG A 86 -20.72 -0.53 -1.38
C ARG A 86 -20.25 -1.49 -0.32
N GLY A 87 -21.12 -2.43 0.06
CA GLY A 87 -20.72 -3.59 0.84
C GLY A 87 -19.92 -4.58 -0.02
N VAL A 88 -19.03 -5.33 0.63
CA VAL A 88 -18.33 -6.43 -0.02
C VAL A 88 -19.22 -7.68 -0.03
N LEU A 89 -19.37 -8.29 -1.21
CA LEU A 89 -20.14 -9.52 -1.40
C LEU A 89 -19.32 -10.76 -1.01
N LYS A 90 -18.03 -10.77 -1.38
CA LYS A 90 -17.11 -11.88 -1.12
C LYS A 90 -15.69 -11.36 -0.90
N TYR A 91 -15.00 -12.01 0.04
CA TYR A 91 -13.59 -11.80 0.32
C TYR A 91 -12.79 -13.01 -0.18
N HIS A 92 -11.77 -12.76 -0.98
CA HIS A 92 -10.85 -13.77 -1.50
C HIS A 92 -9.44 -13.43 -1.05
N LYS A 93 -9.13 -13.77 0.21
CA LYS A 93 -7.77 -13.72 0.75
C LYS A 93 -6.89 -14.77 0.07
N HIS A 94 -5.62 -14.47 -0.20
CA HIS A 94 -4.70 -15.49 -0.70
C HIS A 94 -4.64 -16.67 0.30
N PRO A 95 -4.79 -17.93 -0.15
CA PRO A 95 -4.91 -19.07 0.77
C PRO A 95 -3.63 -19.35 1.56
N GLU A 96 -2.49 -18.92 1.03
CA GLU A 96 -1.16 -19.09 1.64
C GLU A 96 -0.65 -17.80 2.29
N TYR A 97 -1.54 -16.85 2.58
CA TYR A 97 -1.17 -15.63 3.30
C TYR A 97 -0.70 -15.96 4.73
N ASN A 98 0.40 -15.34 5.16
CA ASN A 98 1.02 -15.56 6.45
C ASN A 98 1.06 -14.25 7.26
N ASP A 99 0.34 -14.21 8.37
CA ASP A 99 0.22 -13.04 9.26
C ASP A 99 1.51 -12.66 10.00
N ILE A 100 2.53 -13.55 10.02
CA ILE A 100 3.80 -13.31 10.69
C ILE A 100 4.81 -12.70 9.70
N THR A 101 4.91 -13.29 8.51
CA THR A 101 5.92 -12.90 7.50
C THR A 101 5.38 -11.90 6.47
N TYR A 102 4.05 -11.67 6.45
CA TYR A 102 3.35 -10.94 5.40
C TYR A 102 3.58 -11.51 3.99
N GLU A 103 3.99 -12.77 3.89
CA GLU A 103 4.05 -13.47 2.61
C GLU A 103 2.64 -13.62 2.03
N ASN A 104 2.52 -13.44 0.71
CA ASN A 104 1.25 -13.52 -0.01
C ASN A 104 0.18 -12.54 0.48
N ASP A 105 0.61 -11.34 0.88
CA ASP A 105 -0.27 -10.27 1.36
C ASP A 105 -1.09 -9.60 0.24
N ILE A 106 -2.03 -10.35 -0.32
CA ILE A 106 -2.92 -9.93 -1.40
C ILE A 106 -4.32 -10.52 -1.21
N MET A 107 -5.33 -9.70 -1.49
CA MET A 107 -6.74 -10.06 -1.41
C MET A 107 -7.53 -9.44 -2.57
N LEU A 108 -8.56 -10.16 -3.01
CA LEU A 108 -9.57 -9.68 -3.93
C LEU A 108 -10.93 -9.56 -3.23
N LEU A 109 -11.64 -8.48 -3.49
CA LEU A 109 -12.97 -8.17 -2.96
C LEU A 109 -13.96 -8.06 -4.13
N GLN A 110 -15.11 -8.72 -4.02
CA GLN A 110 -16.23 -8.50 -4.94
C GLN A 110 -17.15 -7.40 -4.42
N ALA A 111 -17.36 -6.34 -5.20
CA ALA A 111 -18.28 -5.25 -4.87
C ALA A 111 -19.00 -4.74 -6.13
N THR A 112 -20.30 -4.42 -6.04
CA THR A 112 -21.10 -3.97 -7.19
C THR A 112 -20.88 -2.48 -7.50
N LEU A 113 -20.29 -2.15 -8.64
CA LEU A 113 -19.89 -0.77 -8.99
C LEU A 113 -20.74 -0.17 -10.10
N ASN A 114 -20.68 1.16 -10.27
CA ASN A 114 -21.34 1.90 -11.34
C ASN A 114 -20.33 2.64 -12.25
N GLU A 115 -20.82 3.49 -13.16
CA GLU A 115 -20.07 4.18 -14.20
C GLU A 115 -19.03 5.24 -13.74
N TYR A 116 -19.04 5.66 -12.47
CA TYR A 116 -18.17 6.76 -12.00
C TYR A 116 -16.72 6.32 -11.67
N VAL A 117 -16.36 5.07 -11.94
CA VAL A 117 -15.04 4.49 -11.60
C VAL A 117 -14.39 3.85 -12.81
N GLN A 118 -13.06 3.87 -12.86
CA GLN A 118 -12.29 3.24 -13.94
C GLN A 118 -11.38 2.17 -13.36
N THR A 119 -11.16 1.11 -14.13
CA THR A 119 -10.25 0.03 -13.74
C THR A 119 -8.80 0.43 -14.04
N ILE A 120 -7.87 -0.11 -13.27
CA ILE A 120 -6.44 -0.06 -13.58
C ILE A 120 -5.99 -1.41 -14.16
N PRO A 121 -5.19 -1.43 -15.25
CA PRO A 121 -4.75 -2.69 -15.83
C PRO A 121 -3.75 -3.41 -14.92
N LEU A 122 -3.84 -4.75 -14.95
CA LEU A 122 -2.88 -5.64 -14.32
C LEU A 122 -1.67 -5.90 -15.23
N PRO A 123 -0.52 -6.35 -14.66
CA PRO A 123 0.65 -6.72 -15.44
C PRO A 123 0.33 -7.88 -16.39
N ARG A 124 0.88 -7.81 -17.61
CA ARG A 124 0.71 -8.88 -18.61
C ARG A 124 1.69 -10.03 -18.41
N THR A 125 2.86 -9.73 -17.87
CA THR A 125 4.00 -10.64 -17.73
C THR A 125 4.43 -10.78 -16.28
N GLY A 126 5.04 -11.93 -15.95
CA GLY A 126 5.60 -12.23 -14.63
C GLY A 126 6.97 -11.57 -14.33
N SER A 127 7.46 -10.76 -15.26
CA SER A 127 8.81 -10.16 -15.21
C SER A 127 8.93 -9.13 -14.10
N ASP A 128 10.11 -9.07 -13.46
CA ASP A 128 10.45 -8.00 -12.55
C ASP A 128 10.61 -6.67 -13.29
N LEU A 129 10.26 -5.58 -12.60
CA LEU A 129 10.53 -4.23 -13.09
C LEU A 129 12.02 -3.90 -12.94
N PRO A 130 12.63 -3.20 -13.90
CA PRO A 130 13.99 -2.71 -13.76
C PRO A 130 14.16 -1.83 -12.51
N THR A 131 15.30 -1.95 -11.85
CA THR A 131 15.67 -1.04 -10.75
C THR A 131 15.66 0.40 -11.23
N GLY A 132 15.13 1.31 -10.42
CA GLY A 132 15.00 2.73 -10.76
C GLY A 132 13.75 3.07 -11.56
N THR A 133 12.94 2.09 -11.97
CA THR A 133 11.63 2.34 -12.60
C THR A 133 10.79 3.25 -11.70
N LYS A 134 10.31 4.36 -12.26
CA LYS A 134 9.48 5.33 -11.54
C LYS A 134 8.05 4.82 -11.44
N CYS A 135 7.50 4.92 -10.24
CA CYS A 135 6.14 4.51 -9.93
C CYS A 135 5.47 5.59 -9.07
N MET A 136 4.16 5.49 -8.94
CA MET A 136 3.33 6.34 -8.09
C MET A 136 2.63 5.47 -7.05
N VAL A 137 2.52 5.99 -5.84
CA VAL A 137 1.66 5.45 -4.78
C VAL A 137 0.69 6.55 -4.40
N ALA A 138 -0.57 6.19 -4.19
CA ALA A 138 -1.60 7.12 -3.74
C ALA A 138 -2.41 6.47 -2.62
N GLY A 139 -2.91 7.28 -1.70
CA GLY A 139 -3.69 6.80 -0.57
C GLY A 139 -4.22 7.91 0.33
N TRP A 140 -5.02 7.49 1.30
CA TRP A 140 -5.60 8.34 2.36
C TRP A 140 -4.94 8.07 3.71
N GLY A 141 -3.74 7.47 3.71
CA GLY A 141 -2.94 7.28 4.91
C GLY A 141 -2.65 8.58 5.64
N LEU A 142 -2.02 8.46 6.80
CA LEU A 142 -1.67 9.62 7.62
C LEU A 142 -0.82 10.62 6.81
N ILE A 143 -1.08 11.93 6.92
CA ILE A 143 -0.19 12.96 6.34
C ILE A 143 0.82 13.42 7.40
N ASP A 144 0.42 13.41 8.68
CA ASP A 144 1.19 13.75 9.89
C ASP A 144 0.62 12.99 11.12
N GLU A 145 1.30 13.04 12.28
CA GLU A 145 1.00 12.30 13.54
C GLU A 145 -0.48 12.13 13.89
N ASP A 146 -1.30 13.17 13.69
CA ASP A 146 -2.66 13.23 14.20
C ASP A 146 -3.72 13.49 13.12
N ARG A 147 -3.34 13.45 11.83
CA ARG A 147 -4.29 13.75 10.74
C ARG A 147 -4.20 12.72 9.62
N ALA A 148 -5.18 11.82 9.61
CA ALA A 148 -5.56 11.09 8.41
C ALA A 148 -5.82 12.08 7.28
N ALA A 149 -5.35 11.74 6.08
CA ALA A 149 -5.64 12.53 4.90
C ALA A 149 -7.14 12.46 4.64
N ASN A 150 -7.87 13.54 4.92
CA ASN A 150 -9.27 13.61 4.47
C ASN A 150 -9.36 13.55 2.95
N ARG A 151 -8.30 13.91 2.23
CA ARG A 151 -8.19 13.97 0.77
C ARG A 151 -7.14 13.01 0.25
N LEU A 152 -7.22 12.60 -1.01
CA LEU A 152 -6.25 11.69 -1.61
C LEU A 152 -4.89 12.38 -1.81
N PHE A 153 -3.82 11.74 -1.37
CA PHE A 153 -2.44 12.18 -1.60
C PHE A 153 -1.72 11.21 -2.52
N GLU A 154 -0.72 11.71 -3.26
CA GLU A 154 0.13 10.90 -4.12
C GLU A 154 1.62 11.25 -3.97
N THR A 155 2.49 10.26 -4.17
CA THR A 155 3.94 10.43 -4.15
C THR A 155 4.65 9.51 -5.13
N GLN A 156 5.75 10.02 -5.69
CA GLN A 156 6.57 9.28 -6.65
C GLN A 156 7.65 8.46 -5.93
N VAL A 157 7.68 7.17 -6.23
CA VAL A 157 8.68 6.22 -5.71
C VAL A 157 9.45 5.58 -6.86
N SER A 158 10.53 4.86 -6.54
CA SER A 158 11.33 4.13 -7.52
C SER A 158 11.56 2.69 -7.07
N ILE A 159 11.55 1.74 -8.02
CA ILE A 159 11.82 0.34 -7.73
C ILE A 159 13.24 0.14 -7.22
N TYR A 160 13.39 -0.55 -6.10
CA TYR A 160 14.68 -0.95 -5.54
C TYR A 160 15.11 -2.29 -6.13
N SER A 161 16.43 -2.49 -6.27
CA SER A 161 16.94 -3.81 -6.62
C SER A 161 16.66 -4.79 -5.47
N ARG A 162 16.32 -6.04 -5.81
CA ARG A 162 16.10 -7.09 -4.82
C ARG A 162 17.28 -7.22 -3.85
N ARG A 163 18.51 -7.20 -4.37
CA ARG A 163 19.74 -7.21 -3.55
C ARG A 163 19.79 -6.08 -2.53
N LYS A 164 19.47 -4.85 -2.92
CA LYS A 164 19.47 -3.70 -2.00
C LYS A 164 18.34 -3.83 -1.00
N CYS A 165 17.17 -4.29 -1.43
CA CYS A 165 16.02 -4.45 -0.54
C CYS A 165 16.26 -5.54 0.52
N SER A 166 16.89 -6.66 0.17
CA SER A 166 17.21 -7.74 1.11
C SER A 166 18.17 -7.32 2.23
N LEU A 167 18.89 -6.20 2.09
CA LEU A 167 19.69 -5.62 3.17
C LEU A 167 18.81 -5.02 4.28
N PHE A 168 17.61 -4.56 3.94
CA PHE A 168 16.63 -4.00 4.88
C PHE A 168 15.63 -5.06 5.36
N TYR A 169 15.29 -6.02 4.48
CA TYR A 169 14.31 -7.08 4.74
C TYR A 169 14.91 -8.46 4.42
N PRO A 170 15.50 -9.15 5.40
CA PRO A 170 16.16 -10.44 5.19
C PRO A 170 15.23 -11.56 4.67
N HIS A 171 13.93 -11.44 4.90
CA HIS A 171 12.90 -12.44 4.54
C HIS A 171 12.14 -12.09 3.23
N LEU A 172 12.74 -11.30 2.34
CA LEU A 172 12.08 -10.87 1.10
C LEU A 172 11.94 -12.03 0.08
N ASP A 173 10.72 -12.48 -0.17
CA ASP A 173 10.41 -13.56 -1.12
C ASP A 173 10.19 -13.06 -2.56
N SER A 174 9.99 -13.99 -3.51
CA SER A 174 9.71 -13.68 -4.92
C SER A 174 8.33 -13.03 -5.18
N GLY A 175 7.42 -13.14 -4.21
CA GLY A 175 6.12 -12.49 -4.18
C GLY A 175 6.18 -11.03 -3.72
N MET A 176 7.33 -10.53 -3.26
CA MET A 176 7.51 -9.15 -2.80
C MET A 176 8.36 -8.31 -3.77
N VAL A 177 8.07 -7.00 -3.79
CA VAL A 177 8.88 -5.98 -4.48
C VAL A 177 9.03 -4.76 -3.57
N CYS A 178 10.13 -4.04 -3.71
CA CYS A 178 10.39 -2.87 -2.89
C CYS A 178 10.45 -1.62 -3.75
N ALA A 179 9.85 -0.55 -3.25
CA ALA A 179 9.89 0.75 -3.87
C ALA A 179 10.01 1.81 -2.78
N GLY A 180 10.65 2.92 -3.12
CA GLY A 180 10.76 4.06 -2.22
C GLY A 180 11.45 5.24 -2.86
N SER A 181 11.56 6.35 -2.14
CA SER A 181 12.35 7.50 -2.60
C SER A 181 13.83 7.30 -2.34
N PHE A 182 14.68 7.49 -3.36
CA PHE A 182 16.14 7.43 -3.21
C PHE A 182 16.75 8.71 -2.64
N HIS A 183 16.02 9.83 -2.72
CA HIS A 183 16.52 11.17 -2.37
C HIS A 183 15.81 11.78 -1.16
N GLN A 184 14.71 11.17 -0.72
CA GLN A 184 13.97 11.58 0.46
C GLN A 184 13.94 10.39 1.42
N LEU A 185 14.08 10.67 2.71
CA LEU A 185 14.13 9.66 3.78
C LEU A 185 12.76 9.01 4.06
N ARG A 186 11.73 9.18 3.21
CA ARG A 186 10.33 9.02 3.61
C ARG A 186 9.50 8.32 2.51
N ASP A 187 8.65 7.36 2.89
CA ASP A 187 7.91 6.41 2.01
C ASP A 187 6.42 6.32 2.37
N SER A 188 5.68 5.36 1.79
CA SER A 188 4.30 4.97 2.11
C SER A 188 4.05 4.76 3.62
N SER A 189 2.82 5.01 4.09
CA SER A 189 2.50 5.14 5.52
C SER A 189 1.32 4.30 6.01
N GLN A 190 1.04 4.37 7.33
CA GLN A 190 -0.14 3.73 7.89
C GLN A 190 -1.42 4.27 7.23
N GLY A 191 -2.25 3.35 6.75
CA GLY A 191 -3.52 3.64 6.06
C GLY A 191 -3.45 3.59 4.53
N ASP A 192 -2.25 3.49 3.95
CA ASP A 192 -2.07 3.23 2.51
C ASP A 192 -2.03 1.74 2.16
N SER A 193 -1.91 0.88 3.17
CA SER A 193 -1.96 -0.58 3.05
C SER A 193 -3.09 -1.03 2.14
N GLY A 194 -2.80 -1.90 1.18
CA GLY A 194 -3.75 -2.35 0.18
C GLY A 194 -3.90 -1.43 -1.03
N GLY A 195 -3.35 -0.21 -0.99
CA GLY A 195 -3.29 0.70 -2.14
C GLY A 195 -2.37 0.19 -3.26
N PRO A 196 -2.48 0.73 -4.48
CA PRO A 196 -1.68 0.29 -5.62
C PRO A 196 -0.31 0.98 -5.69
N LEU A 197 0.72 0.20 -6.02
CA LEU A 197 1.95 0.71 -6.63
C LEU A 197 1.77 0.73 -8.15
N VAL A 198 1.70 1.93 -8.74
CA VAL A 198 1.41 2.11 -10.16
C VAL A 198 2.68 2.49 -10.92
N CYS A 199 3.11 1.66 -11.86
CA CYS A 199 4.24 1.97 -12.74
C CYS A 199 3.78 1.86 -14.20
N ASN A 200 4.12 2.84 -15.04
CA ASN A 200 3.71 2.88 -16.45
C ASN A 200 2.19 2.69 -16.65
N LYS A 201 1.37 3.30 -15.77
CA LYS A 201 -0.11 3.19 -15.75
C LYS A 201 -0.65 1.77 -15.52
N VAL A 202 0.15 0.87 -14.94
CA VAL A 202 -0.21 -0.51 -14.59
C VAL A 202 -0.05 -0.68 -13.08
N ALA A 203 -0.99 -1.37 -12.43
CA ALA A 203 -0.84 -1.78 -11.04
C ALA A 203 0.20 -2.91 -10.94
N GLN A 204 1.35 -2.64 -10.33
CA GLN A 204 2.48 -3.57 -10.27
C GLN A 204 2.67 -4.17 -8.88
N GLY A 205 2.20 -3.48 -7.85
CA GLY A 205 2.25 -3.96 -6.48
C GLY A 205 1.05 -3.51 -5.65
N VAL A 206 0.89 -4.14 -4.49
CA VAL A 206 -0.06 -3.77 -3.43
C VAL A 206 0.76 -3.33 -2.23
N VAL A 207 0.51 -2.14 -1.67
CA VAL A 207 1.18 -1.66 -0.45
C VAL A 207 0.93 -2.68 0.68
N SER A 208 1.99 -3.16 1.31
CA SER A 208 1.91 -4.24 2.29
C SER A 208 2.46 -3.80 3.65
N PHE A 209 3.79 -3.67 3.79
CA PHE A 209 4.43 -3.25 5.02
C PHE A 209 5.72 -2.46 4.73
N GLY A 210 6.34 -1.91 5.76
CA GLY A 210 7.62 -1.24 5.63
C GLY A 210 8.22 -0.87 6.98
N ASN A 211 9.50 -0.57 6.96
CA ASN A 211 10.20 0.07 8.07
C ASN A 211 9.90 1.57 8.07
N HIS A 212 10.35 2.25 9.14
CA HIS A 212 10.26 3.71 9.28
C HIS A 212 11.01 4.49 8.17
N PHE A 213 11.90 3.84 7.42
CA PHE A 213 12.63 4.44 6.31
C PHE A 213 12.44 3.64 5.02
N PRO A 214 12.44 4.30 3.84
CA PRO A 214 12.42 3.63 2.55
C PRO A 214 13.51 2.55 2.43
N PRO A 215 13.24 1.46 1.70
CA PRO A 215 12.05 1.26 0.87
C PRO A 215 10.89 0.58 1.62
N GLY A 216 9.66 0.87 1.23
CA GLY A 216 8.48 0.07 1.55
C GLY A 216 8.44 -1.24 0.75
N VAL A 217 7.69 -2.21 1.27
CA VAL A 217 7.48 -3.53 0.66
C VAL A 217 6.05 -3.65 0.15
N TYR A 218 5.93 -4.21 -1.03
CA TYR A 218 4.68 -4.35 -1.77
C TYR A 218 4.52 -5.81 -2.21
N ALA A 219 3.31 -6.34 -2.17
CA ALA A 219 3.01 -7.63 -2.80
C ALA A 219 3.08 -7.46 -4.33
N ARG A 220 3.97 -8.20 -4.99
CA ARG A 220 4.27 -8.15 -6.42
C ARG A 220 3.15 -8.83 -7.21
N ILE A 221 2.23 -8.04 -7.77
CA ILE A 221 1.01 -8.53 -8.45
C ILE A 221 1.33 -9.55 -9.56
N SER A 222 2.44 -9.37 -10.29
CA SER A 222 2.85 -10.26 -11.37
C SER A 222 3.07 -11.71 -10.90
N ASN A 223 3.47 -11.91 -9.64
CA ASN A 223 3.62 -13.22 -9.00
C ASN A 223 2.27 -13.93 -8.80
N TYR A 224 1.21 -13.15 -8.58
CA TYR A 224 -0.11 -13.64 -8.18
C TYR A 224 -1.09 -13.77 -9.35
N LEU A 225 -0.68 -13.46 -10.59
CA LEU A 225 -1.54 -13.51 -11.77
C LEU A 225 -2.29 -14.85 -11.95
N PRO A 226 -1.67 -16.03 -11.73
CA PRO A 226 -2.40 -17.30 -11.83
C PRO A 226 -3.55 -17.40 -10.83
N TRP A 227 -3.31 -17.00 -9.58
CA TRP A 227 -4.32 -16.98 -8.53
C TRP A 227 -5.42 -15.95 -8.82
N ILE A 228 -5.04 -14.71 -9.18
CA ILE A 228 -5.95 -13.62 -9.55
C ILE A 228 -6.91 -14.09 -10.65
N ARG A 229 -6.38 -14.64 -11.75
CA ARG A 229 -7.19 -15.14 -12.88
C ARG A 229 -8.10 -16.28 -12.49
N LYS A 230 -7.68 -17.16 -11.58
CA LYS A 230 -8.51 -18.27 -11.09
C LYS A 230 -9.67 -17.77 -10.23
N VAL A 231 -9.44 -16.76 -9.41
CA VAL A 231 -10.47 -16.16 -8.55
C VAL A 231 -11.47 -15.35 -9.38
N MET A 232 -10.99 -14.50 -10.30
CA MET A 232 -11.85 -13.63 -11.12
C MET A 232 -12.69 -14.36 -12.19
N LYS A 233 -12.44 -15.66 -12.42
CA LYS A 233 -13.26 -16.51 -13.30
C LYS A 233 -14.46 -17.14 -12.59
N LYS A 234 -14.53 -17.07 -11.26
CA LYS A 234 -15.61 -17.63 -10.46
C LYS A 234 -16.73 -16.63 -10.25
#